data_AF-A0A6G1L2U7-F1
#
_entry.id   AF-A0A6G1L2U7-F1
#
_cell.length_a   1.000
_cell.length_b   1.000
_cell.length_c   1.000
_cell.angle_alpha   90.00
_cell.angle_beta   90.00
_cell.angle_gamma   90.00
#
_symmetry.space_group_name_H-M   'P 1'
#
loop_
_entity.id
_entity.type
_entity.pdbx_description
1 polymer ?
#
loop_
_entity_poly.entity_id
_entity_poly.type
_entity_poly.pdbx_seq_one_letter_code
_entity_poly.pdbx_strand_id
1 'polypeptide(L)'
;LLKKIATLQLELSPLVPLPSGPPHPNFPKTLMAFHLLTEDELDSIAHYYHQSTPGPWSHHYPANMNWDKDFLTRPPPPSASSPRRRSRRLSQQEQGKIGKFIGLVGMETP
;
A
#
# COMPACT_ATOMS: atom_id res chain seq x y z
N LEU A 1 13.55 -26.22 9.05
CA LEU A 1 12.84 -26.86 7.92
C LEU A 1 11.35 -26.46 7.88
N LEU A 2 10.57 -26.69 8.94
CA LEU A 2 9.13 -26.31 9.00
C LEU A 2 8.85 -24.82 8.71
N LYS A 3 9.65 -23.90 9.28
CA LYS A 3 9.52 -22.45 9.00
C LYS A 3 9.67 -22.13 7.50
N LYS A 4 10.55 -22.85 6.79
CA LYS A 4 10.78 -22.64 5.36
C LYS A 4 9.61 -23.16 4.54
N ILE A 5 9.03 -24.31 4.90
CA ILE A 5 7.81 -24.82 4.27
C ILE A 5 6.67 -23.81 4.44
N ALA A 6 6.48 -23.26 5.65
CA ALA A 6 5.47 -22.24 5.90
C ALA A 6 5.66 -20.99 5.03
N THR A 7 6.90 -20.54 4.82
CA THR A 7 7.17 -19.41 3.89
C THR A 7 6.85 -19.74 2.43
N LEU A 8 7.10 -20.98 1.99
CA LEU A 8 6.84 -21.40 0.61
C LEU A 8 5.33 -21.55 0.33
N GLN A 9 4.52 -21.79 1.36
CA GLN A 9 3.07 -21.87 1.26
C GLN A 9 2.38 -20.49 1.22
N LEU A 10 3.12 -19.39 1.33
CA LEU A 10 2.54 -18.05 1.26
C LEU A 10 1.90 -17.82 -0.11
N GLU A 11 0.65 -17.38 -0.11
CA GLU A 11 -0.09 -17.03 -1.32
C GLU A 11 0.36 -15.67 -1.87
N LEU A 12 0.46 -15.60 -3.20
CA LEU A 12 0.85 -14.41 -3.94
C LEU A 12 -0.38 -13.86 -4.67
N SER A 13 -0.60 -12.55 -4.53
CA SER A 13 -1.64 -11.85 -5.28
C SER A 13 -1.21 -11.62 -6.73
N PRO A 14 -2.09 -11.86 -7.71
CA PRO A 14 -1.78 -11.67 -9.12
C PRO A 14 -1.50 -10.21 -9.46
N LEU A 15 -0.43 -9.98 -10.21
CA LEU A 15 -0.18 -8.67 -10.82
C LEU A 15 -1.12 -8.45 -12.00
N VAL A 16 -1.50 -7.19 -12.21
CA VAL A 16 -2.39 -6.77 -13.29
C VAL A 16 -1.58 -5.86 -14.23
N PRO A 17 -1.60 -6.10 -15.55
CA PRO A 17 -0.87 -5.26 -16.50
C PRO A 17 -1.54 -3.88 -16.63
N LEU A 18 -0.73 -2.85 -16.89
CA LEU A 18 -1.22 -1.51 -17.20
C LEU A 18 -1.65 -1.41 -18.68
N PRO A 19 -2.70 -0.65 -19.03
CA PRO A 19 -3.58 0.15 -18.14
C PRO A 19 -4.71 -0.67 -17.50
N SER A 20 -5.08 -1.81 -18.08
CA SER A 20 -6.02 -2.79 -17.52
C SER A 20 -5.90 -4.09 -18.33
N GLY A 21 -6.02 -5.25 -17.67
CA GLY A 21 -6.03 -6.55 -18.34
C GLY A 21 -6.12 -7.71 -17.33
N PRO A 22 -6.35 -8.95 -17.78
CA PRO A 22 -6.24 -10.10 -16.90
C PRO A 22 -4.79 -10.29 -16.42
N PRO A 23 -4.57 -10.94 -15.27
CA PRO A 23 -3.23 -11.41 -14.89
C PRO A 23 -2.66 -12.36 -15.94
N HIS A 24 -1.32 -12.46 -16.01
CA HIS A 24 -0.66 -13.46 -16.85
C HIS A 24 -1.17 -14.88 -16.50
N PRO A 25 -1.48 -15.74 -17.50
CA PRO A 25 -2.10 -17.05 -17.26
C PRO A 25 -1.27 -17.96 -16.34
N ASN A 26 0.06 -17.89 -16.44
CA ASN A 26 0.99 -18.69 -15.63
C ASN A 26 1.49 -17.95 -14.38
N PHE A 27 0.79 -16.90 -13.91
CA PHE A 27 1.23 -16.19 -12.73
C PHE A 27 1.21 -17.11 -11.49
N PRO A 28 2.32 -17.19 -10.72
CA PRO A 28 2.42 -18.12 -9.59
C PRO A 28 1.50 -17.69 -8.45
N LYS A 29 0.72 -18.63 -7.93
CA LYS A 29 -0.22 -18.39 -6.80
C LYS A 29 0.42 -18.49 -5.43
N THR A 30 1.62 -19.07 -5.33
CA THR A 30 2.36 -19.23 -4.07
C THR A 30 3.84 -18.97 -4.27
N LEU A 31 4.57 -18.69 -3.18
CA LEU A 31 6.04 -18.57 -3.23
C LEU A 31 6.71 -19.85 -3.71
N MET A 32 6.17 -21.03 -3.36
CA MET A 32 6.65 -22.30 -3.88
C MET A 32 6.55 -22.35 -5.41
N ALA A 33 5.37 -22.02 -5.96
CA ALA A 33 5.15 -22.04 -7.40
C ALA A 33 6.05 -21.04 -8.14
N PHE A 34 6.29 -19.87 -7.55
CA PHE A 34 7.21 -18.88 -8.10
C PHE A 34 8.64 -19.44 -8.27
N HIS A 35 9.12 -20.23 -7.30
CA HIS A 35 10.45 -20.83 -7.38
C HIS A 35 10.55 -22.03 -8.33
N LEU A 36 9.42 -22.53 -8.84
CA LEU A 36 9.36 -23.66 -9.77
C LEU A 36 9.10 -23.23 -11.22
N LEU A 37 9.00 -21.92 -11.50
CA LEU A 37 8.80 -21.41 -12.85
C LEU A 37 9.98 -21.79 -13.75
N THR A 38 9.68 -22.15 -15.00
CA THR A 38 10.69 -22.40 -16.02
C THR A 38 11.25 -21.10 -16.58
N GLU A 39 12.38 -21.17 -17.28
CA GLU A 39 12.97 -20.00 -17.96
C GLU A 39 11.99 -19.41 -18.99
N ASP A 40 11.34 -20.26 -19.80
CA ASP A 40 10.35 -19.82 -20.78
C ASP A 40 9.16 -19.10 -20.13
N GLU A 41 8.70 -19.58 -18.97
CA GLU A 41 7.60 -18.95 -18.22
C GLU A 41 8.02 -17.60 -17.64
N LEU A 42 9.25 -17.50 -17.11
CA LEU A 42 9.81 -16.26 -16.59
C LEU A 42 9.94 -15.22 -17.70
N ASP A 43 10.45 -15.60 -18.87
CA ASP A 43 10.59 -14.70 -20.02
C ASP A 43 9.23 -14.24 -20.55
N SER A 44 8.24 -15.14 -20.62
CA SER A 44 6.86 -14.79 -20.99
C SER A 44 6.26 -13.77 -20.01
N ILE A 45 6.43 -13.99 -18.70
CA ILE A 45 5.96 -13.08 -17.65
C ILE A 45 6.66 -11.71 -17.76
N ALA A 46 7.98 -11.70 -17.96
CA ALA A 46 8.77 -10.48 -18.06
C ALA A 46 8.35 -9.63 -19.28
N HIS A 47 8.08 -10.28 -20.41
CA HIS A 47 7.55 -9.59 -21.61
C HIS A 47 6.15 -9.04 -21.35
N TYR A 48 5.26 -9.82 -20.74
CA TYR A 48 3.87 -9.42 -20.47
C TYR A 48 3.76 -8.16 -19.59
N TYR A 49 4.63 -8.01 -18.60
CA TYR A 49 4.67 -6.84 -17.71
C TYR A 49 5.65 -5.75 -18.17
N HIS A 50 6.14 -5.80 -19.41
CA HIS A 50 7.08 -4.82 -19.98
C HIS A 50 8.37 -4.64 -19.15
N GLN A 51 8.85 -5.73 -18.51
CA GLN A 51 10.09 -5.72 -17.75
C GLN A 51 11.32 -5.96 -18.65
N SER A 52 11.17 -6.74 -19.73
CA SER A 52 12.22 -7.01 -20.72
C SER A 52 12.06 -6.14 -21.98
N THR A 53 10.83 -5.95 -22.44
CA THR A 53 10.52 -5.20 -23.66
C THR A 53 9.89 -3.87 -23.30
N PRO A 54 10.41 -2.74 -23.83
CA PRO A 54 9.81 -1.44 -23.62
C PRO A 54 8.35 -1.41 -24.07
N GLY A 55 7.46 -0.99 -23.18
CA GLY A 55 6.04 -0.77 -23.44
C GLY A 55 5.71 0.71 -23.63
N PRO A 56 4.43 1.05 -23.90
CA PRO A 56 3.97 2.42 -24.07
C PRO A 56 4.28 3.33 -22.86
N TRP A 57 4.36 2.73 -21.67
CA TRP A 57 4.59 3.42 -20.41
C TRP A 57 6.06 3.45 -19.97
N SER A 58 6.98 2.79 -20.69
CA SER A 58 8.38 2.65 -20.25
C SER A 58 9.10 3.98 -20.07
N HIS A 59 8.77 4.99 -20.88
CA HIS A 59 9.36 6.33 -20.81
C HIS A 59 8.53 7.32 -19.97
N HIS A 60 7.44 6.89 -19.35
CA HIS A 60 6.67 7.75 -18.45
C HIS A 60 7.34 7.91 -17.08
N TYR A 61 8.39 7.13 -16.80
CA TYR A 61 9.23 7.29 -15.62
C TYR A 61 10.69 7.55 -16.03
N PRO A 62 11.45 8.42 -15.32
CA PRO A 62 11.01 9.23 -14.18
C PRO A 62 10.12 10.40 -14.62
N ALA A 63 8.97 10.55 -13.96
CA ALA A 63 8.12 11.72 -14.09
C ALA A 63 8.37 12.68 -12.93
N ASN A 64 8.32 13.98 -13.21
CA ASN A 64 8.33 14.98 -12.16
C ASN A 64 7.09 14.82 -11.28
N MET A 65 7.30 14.65 -9.98
CA MET A 65 6.21 14.57 -9.02
C MET A 65 5.48 15.92 -8.98
N ASN A 66 4.17 15.90 -9.26
CA ASN A 66 3.36 17.11 -9.21
C ASN A 66 2.94 17.37 -7.75
N TRP A 67 3.85 18.01 -7.00
CA TRP A 67 3.67 18.38 -5.60
C TRP A 67 2.59 19.46 -5.40
N ASP A 68 2.26 20.20 -6.47
CA ASP A 68 1.29 21.30 -6.44
C ASP A 68 -0.17 20.84 -6.51
N LYS A 69 -0.43 19.52 -6.55
CA LYS A 69 -1.80 18.98 -6.58
C LYS A 69 -2.54 19.35 -5.30
N ASP A 70 -3.77 19.86 -5.44
CA ASP A 70 -4.65 20.29 -4.33
C ASP A 70 -4.78 19.24 -3.21
N PHE A 71 -4.79 17.94 -3.53
CA PHE A 71 -4.89 16.88 -2.52
C PHE A 71 -3.63 16.76 -1.62
N LEU A 72 -2.48 17.18 -2.11
CA LEU A 72 -1.21 17.23 -1.36
C LEU A 72 -1.05 18.56 -0.63
N THR A 73 -1.85 19.57 -0.97
CA THR A 73 -1.78 20.86 -0.29
C THR A 73 -2.13 20.69 1.18
N ARG A 74 -1.35 21.37 2.03
CA ARG A 74 -1.69 21.45 3.45
C ARG A 74 -3.10 22.07 3.52
N PRO A 75 -4.06 21.43 4.20
CA PRO A 75 -5.36 22.04 4.39
C PRO A 75 -5.18 23.42 5.02
N PRO A 76 -5.90 24.45 4.54
CA PRO A 76 -5.77 25.78 5.09
C PRO A 76 -6.03 25.73 6.60
N PRO A 77 -5.32 26.55 7.39
CA PRO A 77 -5.65 26.68 8.80
C PRO A 77 -7.15 27.00 8.91
N PRO A 78 -7.87 26.42 9.90
CA PRO A 78 -9.29 26.66 10.02
C PRO A 78 -9.51 28.18 10.08
N SER A 79 -10.19 28.72 9.05
CA SER A 79 -10.60 30.12 9.08
C SER A 79 -11.45 30.30 10.34
N ALA A 80 -11.32 31.45 11.00
CA ALA A 80 -12.08 31.78 12.21
C ALA A 80 -13.62 31.67 12.04
N SER A 81 -14.10 31.49 10.79
CA SER A 81 -15.50 31.35 10.40
C SER A 81 -15.95 29.92 10.09
N SER A 82 -15.05 28.92 9.99
CA SER A 82 -15.50 27.52 9.97
C SER A 82 -16.17 27.23 11.31
N PRO A 83 -17.39 26.67 11.35
CA PRO A 83 -17.99 26.25 12.61
C PRO A 83 -16.99 25.29 13.21
N ARG A 84 -16.29 25.73 14.27
CA ARG A 84 -15.39 24.88 15.04
C ARG A 84 -16.20 23.62 15.26
N ARG A 85 -15.80 22.47 14.67
CA ARG A 85 -16.26 21.17 15.19
C ARG A 85 -16.04 21.35 16.67
N ARG A 86 -17.13 21.36 17.45
CA ARG A 86 -17.07 21.64 18.89
C ARG A 86 -16.11 20.60 19.43
N SER A 87 -14.84 20.97 19.50
CA SER A 87 -13.81 20.19 20.12
C SER A 87 -14.14 20.42 21.57
N ARG A 88 -15.11 19.63 22.05
CA ARG A 88 -15.51 19.61 23.43
C ARG A 88 -14.23 19.17 24.11
N ARG A 89 -13.55 20.12 24.75
CA ARG A 89 -12.31 19.85 25.45
C ARG A 89 -12.65 18.76 26.45
N LEU A 90 -12.16 17.56 26.17
CA LEU A 90 -12.41 16.40 27.01
C LEU A 90 -11.84 16.71 28.39
N SER A 91 -12.54 16.34 29.45
CA SER A 91 -11.99 16.41 30.79
C SER A 91 -10.71 15.57 30.87
N GLN A 92 -9.84 15.82 31.86
CA GLN A 92 -8.60 15.04 32.02
C GLN A 92 -8.90 13.52 32.11
N GLN A 93 -10.00 13.15 32.76
CA GLN A 93 -10.45 11.76 32.84
C GLN A 93 -10.88 11.20 31.48
N GLU A 94 -11.56 11.98 30.64
CA GLU A 94 -11.94 11.55 29.29
C GLU A 94 -10.72 11.41 28.37
N GLN A 95 -9.73 12.28 28.52
CA GLN A 95 -8.46 12.19 27.79
C GLN A 95 -7.68 10.93 28.15
N GLY A 96 -7.58 10.59 29.45
CA GLY A 96 -6.97 9.35 29.90
C GLY A 96 -7.66 8.10 29.35
N LYS A 97 -9.01 8.08 29.36
CA LYS A 97 -9.79 6.96 28.80
C LYS A 97 -9.53 6.74 27.30
N ILE A 98 -9.49 7.82 26.52
CA ILE A 98 -9.21 7.73 25.08
C ILE A 98 -7.76 7.33 24.83
N GLY A 99 -6.81 7.91 25.57
CA GLY A 99 -5.41 7.55 25.50
C GLY A 99 -5.18 6.06 25.74
N LYS A 100 -5.84 5.48 26.74
CA LYS A 100 -5.85 4.02 26.96
C LYS A 100 -6.44 3.25 25.78
N PHE A 101 -7.59 3.68 25.24
CA PHE A 101 -8.24 3.01 24.11
C PHE A 101 -7.37 2.96 22.85
N ILE A 102 -6.63 4.03 22.55
CA ILE A 102 -5.73 4.10 21.38
C ILE A 102 -4.30 3.60 21.67
N GLY A 103 -4.03 3.09 22.88
CA GLY A 103 -2.76 2.47 23.25
C GLY A 103 -1.62 3.44 23.60
N LEU A 104 -1.92 4.67 24.03
CA LEU A 104 -0.92 5.60 24.56
C LEU A 104 -0.50 5.20 25.99
N VAL A 105 0.82 5.10 26.19
CA VAL A 105 1.44 4.73 27.48
C VAL A 105 1.36 5.91 28.46
N GLY A 106 1.00 5.65 29.73
CA GLY A 106 0.98 6.65 30.80
C GLY A 106 -0.34 7.40 30.99
N MET A 107 -1.44 6.88 30.43
CA MET A 107 -2.78 7.48 30.48
C MET A 107 -3.66 6.95 31.62
N GLU A 108 -3.07 6.60 32.77
CA GLU A 108 -3.79 6.13 33.95
C GLU A 108 -4.57 7.28 34.60
N THR A 109 -5.90 7.11 34.74
CA THR A 109 -6.73 8.05 35.49
C THR A 109 -6.59 7.73 36.99
N PRO A 110 -6.33 8.70 37.88
CA PRO A 110 -6.34 8.46 39.32
C PRO A 110 -7.74 8.10 39.83
#